data_AF-A0A8T5SIV0-F1
#
_entry.id   AF-A0A8T5SIV0-F1
#
_cell.length_a   1.000
_cell.length_b   1.000
_cell.length_c   1.000
_cell.angle_alpha   90.00
_cell.angle_beta   90.00
_cell.angle_gamma   90.00
#
_symmetry.space_group_name_H-M   'P 1'
#
loop_
_entity.id
_entity.type
_entity.pdbx_description
1 polymer ?
#
loop_
_entity_poly.entity_id
_entity_poly.type
_entity_poly.pdbx_seq_one_letter_code
_entity_poly.pdbx_strand_id
1 'polypeptide(L)'
;MTDLDPEKLHVAFRDSVDPYKLTIPRKYTLTHSDSTGDLFLTIGTDYDNDQISGLYTRFMRDEVLAEWQMKNNNYELHLFMHVSGGLCFGWAGLRNRIFRHHLPLVLQVIREGDKELFEKRPEIKNFELSVHFQSNRKKYDKIENFGIFK
;
A
#
# COMPACT_ATOMS: atom_id res chain seq x y z
N MET A 1 9.03 -13.12 11.21
CA MET A 1 8.31 -12.35 10.19
C MET A 1 6.87 -12.80 10.31
N THR A 2 5.90 -11.90 10.32
CA THR A 2 4.50 -12.31 10.26
C THR A 2 4.24 -12.64 8.80
N ASP A 3 4.19 -13.92 8.49
CA ASP A 3 3.87 -14.37 7.15
C ASP A 3 2.41 -14.04 6.84
N LEU A 4 2.13 -13.66 5.60
CA LEU A 4 0.75 -13.46 5.13
C LEU A 4 -0.03 -14.78 5.27
N ASP A 5 -1.19 -14.70 5.93
CA ASP A 5 -2.21 -15.75 5.90
C ASP A 5 -3.12 -15.52 4.69
N PRO A 6 -3.06 -16.37 3.64
CA PRO A 6 -3.85 -16.16 2.43
C PRO A 6 -5.36 -16.19 2.66
N GLU A 7 -5.83 -16.90 3.70
CA GLU A 7 -7.28 -16.99 4.01
C GLU A 7 -7.83 -15.68 4.57
N LYS A 8 -6.95 -14.80 5.08
CA LYS A 8 -7.29 -13.49 5.64
C LYS A 8 -7.13 -12.34 4.64
N LEU A 9 -6.67 -12.63 3.43
CA LEU A 9 -6.54 -11.62 2.38
C LEU A 9 -7.79 -11.58 1.52
N HIS A 10 -8.51 -10.47 1.59
CA HIS A 10 -9.67 -10.17 0.76
C HIS A 10 -9.29 -9.16 -0.31
N VAL A 11 -9.44 -9.55 -1.58
CA VAL A 11 -9.08 -8.71 -2.73
C VAL A 11 -10.33 -8.29 -3.48
N ALA A 12 -10.44 -7.00 -3.78
CA ALA A 12 -11.50 -6.44 -4.61
C ALA A 12 -10.91 -5.65 -5.78
N PHE A 13 -11.46 -5.83 -6.98
CA PHE A 13 -11.15 -5.02 -8.14
C PHE A 13 -12.28 -4.01 -8.40
N ARG A 14 -11.93 -2.74 -8.60
CA ARG A 14 -12.87 -1.65 -8.95
C ARG A 14 -12.53 -1.06 -10.31
N ASP A 15 -13.40 -0.19 -10.82
CA ASP A 15 -13.22 0.60 -12.06
C ASP A 15 -12.91 -0.20 -13.34
N SER A 16 -13.30 -1.48 -13.38
CA SER A 16 -12.98 -2.40 -14.49
C SER A 16 -11.48 -2.53 -14.79
N VAL A 17 -10.64 -2.43 -13.76
CA VAL A 17 -9.20 -2.67 -13.88
C VAL A 17 -8.94 -4.08 -14.42
N ASP A 18 -8.12 -4.17 -15.47
CA ASP A 18 -7.70 -5.44 -16.06
C ASP A 18 -6.71 -6.14 -15.11
N PRO A 19 -7.01 -7.35 -14.60
CA PRO A 19 -6.10 -8.06 -13.70
C PRO A 19 -4.81 -8.52 -14.39
N TYR A 20 -4.76 -8.56 -15.72
CA TYR A 20 -3.61 -9.08 -16.49
C TYR A 20 -2.75 -7.98 -17.11
N LYS A 21 -3.18 -6.71 -17.04
CA LYS A 21 -2.46 -5.58 -17.65
C LYS A 21 -2.22 -4.45 -16.68
N LEU A 22 -0.99 -3.93 -16.70
CA LEU A 22 -0.68 -2.71 -15.99
C LEU A 22 -1.21 -1.52 -16.80
N THR A 23 -2.35 -0.98 -16.38
CA THR A 23 -2.91 0.29 -16.85
C THR A 23 -2.67 1.34 -15.79
N ILE A 24 -1.95 2.42 -16.11
CA ILE A 24 -1.68 3.52 -15.17
C ILE A 24 -2.79 4.58 -15.34
N PRO A 25 -3.40 5.09 -14.25
CA PRO A 25 -3.11 4.76 -12.86
C PRO A 25 -3.67 3.38 -12.47
N ARG A 26 -2.86 2.63 -11.73
CA ARG A 26 -3.29 1.45 -10.98
C ARG A 26 -2.91 1.67 -9.52
N LYS A 27 -3.93 1.78 -8.68
CA LYS A 27 -3.81 2.14 -7.28
C LYS A 27 -4.28 1.01 -6.38
N TYR A 28 -3.71 0.98 -5.19
CA TYR A 28 -3.99 0.02 -4.14
C TYR A 28 -4.44 0.76 -2.89
N THR A 29 -5.51 0.27 -2.28
CA THR A 29 -5.98 0.71 -0.96
C THR A 29 -5.98 -0.50 -0.05
N LEU A 30 -5.04 -0.53 0.90
CA LEU A 30 -4.91 -1.62 1.87
C LEU A 30 -5.36 -1.14 3.24
N THR A 31 -6.31 -1.84 3.85
CA THR A 31 -6.72 -1.65 5.25
C THR A 31 -6.64 -2.95 6.02
N HIS A 32 -6.61 -2.84 7.35
CA HIS A 32 -6.50 -3.98 8.27
C HIS A 32 -7.61 -3.94 9.32
N SER A 33 -8.07 -5.11 9.76
CA SER A 33 -8.99 -5.27 10.88
C SER A 33 -8.21 -5.76 12.11
N ASP A 34 -7.95 -4.89 13.08
CA ASP A 34 -7.25 -5.28 14.32
C ASP A 34 -7.97 -6.38 15.14
N SER A 35 -9.30 -6.50 14.95
CA SER A 35 -10.12 -7.50 15.65
C SER A 35 -10.02 -8.92 15.06
N THR A 36 -9.90 -9.05 13.74
CA THR A 36 -9.92 -10.35 13.04
C THR A 36 -8.55 -10.73 12.46
N GLY A 37 -7.69 -9.72 12.24
CA GLY A 37 -6.44 -9.84 11.52
C GLY A 37 -6.62 -9.85 10.00
N ASP A 38 -7.83 -9.54 9.49
CA ASP A 38 -8.12 -9.56 8.06
C ASP A 38 -7.49 -8.36 7.36
N LEU A 39 -7.05 -8.60 6.12
CA LEU A 39 -6.44 -7.63 5.22
C LEU A 39 -7.36 -7.43 4.02
N PHE A 40 -7.69 -6.18 3.74
CA PHE A 40 -8.59 -5.82 2.63
C PHE A 40 -7.81 -4.98 1.62
N LEU A 41 -7.55 -5.56 0.44
CA LEU A 41 -6.86 -4.89 -0.64
C LEU A 41 -7.84 -4.57 -1.76
N THR A 42 -8.03 -3.28 -2.04
CA THR A 42 -8.76 -2.82 -3.23
C THR A 42 -7.79 -2.35 -4.30
N ILE A 43 -7.98 -2.85 -5.53
CA ILE A 43 -7.21 -2.51 -6.73
C ILE A 43 -8.11 -1.74 -7.68
N GLY A 44 -7.75 -0.50 -8.02
CA GLY A 44 -8.59 0.42 -8.78
C GLY A 44 -7.79 1.42 -9.62
N THR A 45 -8.50 2.27 -10.36
CA THR A 45 -7.87 3.42 -11.03
C THR A 45 -7.74 4.63 -10.10
N ASP A 46 -8.52 4.64 -9.02
CA ASP A 46 -8.41 5.58 -7.91
C ASP A 46 -8.37 4.87 -6.55
N TYR A 47 -8.08 5.60 -5.48
CA TYR A 47 -8.13 5.07 -4.12
C TYR A 47 -9.57 4.82 -3.69
N ASP A 48 -9.77 3.75 -2.92
CA ASP A 48 -11.07 3.40 -2.38
C ASP A 48 -11.42 4.32 -1.20
N ASN A 49 -12.01 5.46 -1.55
CA ASN A 49 -12.45 6.46 -0.58
C ASN A 49 -13.52 5.91 0.36
N ASP A 50 -14.36 4.97 -0.09
CA ASP A 50 -15.38 4.35 0.75
C ASP A 50 -14.72 3.52 1.85
N GLN A 51 -13.71 2.71 1.49
CA GLN A 51 -12.94 1.86 2.40
C GLN A 51 -12.19 2.65 3.47
N ILE A 52 -11.67 3.85 3.14
CA ILE A 52 -10.94 4.71 4.09
C ILE A 52 -11.82 5.77 4.78
N SER A 53 -13.11 5.85 4.44
CA SER A 53 -14.04 6.84 5.02
C SER A 53 -14.61 6.45 6.38
N GLY A 54 -14.47 5.18 6.79
CA GLY A 54 -14.97 4.67 8.06
C GLY A 54 -14.39 5.44 9.25
N LEU A 55 -15.21 5.69 10.29
CA LEU A 55 -14.77 6.41 11.49
C LEU A 55 -13.51 5.79 12.09
N TYR A 56 -13.46 4.46 12.21
CA TYR A 56 -12.29 3.73 12.72
C TYR A 56 -11.02 4.02 11.90
N THR A 57 -11.05 3.78 10.59
CA THR A 57 -9.92 4.04 9.68
C THR A 57 -9.52 5.52 9.69
N ARG A 58 -10.49 6.44 9.77
CA ARG A 58 -10.21 7.88 9.90
C ARG A 58 -9.46 8.24 11.20
N PHE A 59 -9.65 7.48 12.29
CA PHE A 59 -8.94 7.70 13.55
C PHE A 59 -7.60 6.96 13.62
N MET A 60 -7.56 5.72 13.15
CA MET A 60 -6.37 4.86 13.21
C MET A 60 -5.36 5.20 12.12
N ARG A 61 -5.85 5.66 10.97
CA ARG A 61 -5.09 6.06 9.77
C ARG A 61 -4.05 5.03 9.36
N ASP A 62 -4.37 3.76 9.55
CA ASP A 62 -3.54 2.60 9.33
C ASP A 62 -3.62 2.08 7.90
N GLU A 63 -4.39 2.75 7.03
CA GLU A 63 -4.39 2.46 5.61
C GLU A 63 -3.00 2.66 5.00
N VAL A 64 -2.66 1.76 4.07
CA VAL A 64 -1.53 1.94 3.18
C VAL A 64 -2.07 2.10 1.77
N LEU A 65 -1.72 3.23 1.15
CA LEU A 65 -2.06 3.50 -0.23
C LEU A 65 -0.83 3.21 -1.09
N ALA A 66 -1.03 2.72 -2.30
CA ALA A 66 0.06 2.63 -3.26
C ALA A 66 -0.42 2.93 -4.68
N GLU A 67 0.48 3.40 -5.53
CA GLU A 67 0.19 3.58 -6.94
C GLU A 67 1.39 3.22 -7.82
N TRP A 68 1.08 2.64 -8.98
CA TRP A 68 2.05 2.47 -10.04
C TRP A 68 2.23 3.78 -10.80
N GLN A 69 3.49 4.15 -11.02
CA GLN A 69 3.86 5.27 -11.87
C GLN A 69 5.05 4.94 -12.78
N MET A 70 5.24 5.75 -13.82
CA MET A 70 6.38 5.65 -14.72
C MET A 70 7.35 6.80 -14.43
N LYS A 71 8.59 6.48 -14.09
CA LYS A 71 9.64 7.45 -13.76
C LYS A 71 10.94 7.07 -14.46
N ASN A 72 11.50 7.99 -15.24
CA ASN A 72 12.75 7.76 -15.99
C ASN A 72 12.73 6.45 -16.83
N ASN A 73 11.60 6.14 -17.46
CA ASN A 73 11.34 4.92 -18.22
C ASN A 73 11.37 3.61 -17.41
N ASN A 74 11.36 3.68 -16.08
CA ASN A 74 11.18 2.54 -15.19
C ASN A 74 9.82 2.60 -14.48
N TYR A 75 9.27 1.44 -14.15
CA TYR A 75 8.12 1.34 -13.27
C TYR A 75 8.55 1.59 -11.83
N GLU A 76 7.83 2.47 -11.15
CA GLU A 76 7.98 2.73 -9.72
C GLU A 76 6.65 2.44 -9.02
N LEU A 77 6.71 1.68 -7.94
CA LEU A 77 5.59 1.51 -7.02
C LEU A 77 5.82 2.49 -5.86
N HIS A 78 4.92 3.46 -5.72
CA HIS A 78 5.00 4.46 -4.66
C HIS A 78 3.98 4.12 -3.57
N LEU A 79 4.45 3.87 -2.35
CA LEU A 79 3.61 3.64 -1.17
C LEU A 79 3.49 4.93 -0.36
N PHE A 80 2.28 5.23 0.11
CA PHE A 80 1.99 6.32 1.04
C PHE A 80 1.54 5.73 2.37
N MET A 81 2.29 6.06 3.42
CA MET A 81 2.02 5.62 4.78
C MET A 81 1.80 6.85 5.66
N HIS A 82 0.56 7.03 6.12
CA HIS A 82 0.23 8.18 6.94
C HIS A 82 0.79 8.02 8.34
N VAL A 83 1.87 8.73 8.69
CA VAL A 83 2.53 8.66 10.01
C VAL A 83 1.89 9.58 11.04
N SER A 84 1.60 10.84 10.69
CA SER A 84 0.90 11.76 11.59
C SER A 84 0.32 12.99 10.86
N GLY A 85 -0.72 13.58 11.43
CA GLY A 85 -1.45 14.70 10.82
C GLY A 85 -2.94 14.46 10.94
N GLY A 86 -3.75 15.52 10.92
CA GLY A 86 -5.20 15.40 11.11
C GLY A 86 -5.60 14.69 12.42
N LEU A 87 -6.76 14.03 12.40
CA LEU A 87 -7.22 13.14 13.46
C LEU A 87 -6.50 11.81 13.31
N CYS A 88 -5.47 11.58 14.13
CA CYS A 88 -4.65 10.38 14.04
C CYS A 88 -4.21 9.97 15.44
N PHE A 89 -4.50 8.72 15.81
CA PHE A 89 -4.12 8.18 17.11
C PHE A 89 -2.67 7.70 17.13
N GLY A 90 -1.96 7.91 18.25
CA GLY A 90 -0.61 7.40 18.48
C GLY A 90 0.54 8.38 18.17
N TRP A 91 1.73 8.04 18.65
CA TRP A 91 2.93 8.87 18.51
C TRP A 91 3.57 8.67 17.12
N ALA A 92 3.88 9.75 16.42
CA ALA A 92 4.50 9.71 15.08
C ALA A 92 5.73 8.78 15.00
N GLY A 93 6.58 8.77 16.03
CA GLY A 93 7.75 7.89 16.08
C GLY A 93 7.40 6.41 16.19
N LEU A 94 6.36 6.07 16.96
CA LEU A 94 5.86 4.70 17.09
C LEU A 94 5.24 4.23 15.76
N ARG A 95 4.40 5.05 15.15
CA ARG A 95 3.73 4.72 13.87
C ARG A 95 4.75 4.56 12.74
N ASN A 96 5.71 5.47 12.61
CA ASN A 96 6.82 5.33 11.65
C ASN A 96 7.57 4.00 11.84
N ARG A 97 7.81 3.57 13.07
CA ARG A 97 8.45 2.27 13.36
C ARG A 97 7.56 1.09 12.97
N ILE A 98 6.27 1.14 13.27
CA ILE A 98 5.29 0.09 12.92
C ILE A 98 5.20 -0.07 11.40
N PHE A 99 5.05 1.03 10.66
CA PHE A 99 4.99 1.01 9.19
C PHE A 99 6.23 0.40 8.57
N ARG A 100 7.43 0.79 9.04
CA ARG A 100 8.69 0.20 8.57
C ARG A 100 8.77 -1.30 8.85
N HIS A 101 8.26 -1.73 10.00
CA HIS A 101 8.24 -3.13 10.38
C HIS A 101 7.30 -3.96 9.48
N HIS A 102 6.16 -3.38 9.09
CA HIS A 102 5.14 -4.06 8.29
C HIS A 102 5.30 -3.89 6.77
N LEU A 103 6.23 -3.06 6.31
CA LEU A 103 6.48 -2.84 4.88
C LEU A 103 6.66 -4.16 4.09
N PRO A 104 7.41 -5.18 4.57
CA PRO A 104 7.48 -6.47 3.87
C PRO A 104 6.12 -7.15 3.68
N LEU A 105 5.26 -7.12 4.71
CA LEU A 105 3.91 -7.70 4.64
C LEU A 105 3.04 -6.95 3.62
N VAL A 106 3.09 -5.61 3.61
CA VAL A 106 2.36 -4.79 2.64
C VAL A 106 2.73 -5.17 1.21
N LEU A 107 4.03 -5.32 0.92
CA LEU A 107 4.50 -5.70 -0.40
C LEU A 107 4.07 -7.12 -0.78
N GLN A 108 4.08 -8.05 0.18
CA GLN A 108 3.56 -9.39 -0.02
C GLN A 108 2.06 -9.37 -0.34
N VAL A 109 1.26 -8.59 0.39
CA VAL A 109 -0.18 -8.42 0.14
C VAL A 109 -0.45 -7.87 -1.26
N ILE A 110 0.29 -6.85 -1.69
CA ILE A 110 0.13 -6.28 -3.05
C ILE A 110 0.48 -7.34 -4.10
N ARG A 111 1.55 -8.10 -3.91
CA ARG A 111 1.96 -9.16 -4.85
C ARG A 111 0.96 -10.30 -4.93
N GLU A 112 0.49 -10.80 -3.79
CA GLU A 112 -0.48 -11.90 -3.76
C GLU A 112 -1.86 -11.44 -4.26
N GLY A 113 -2.27 -10.23 -3.86
CA GLY A 113 -3.56 -9.69 -4.27
C GLY A 113 -3.62 -9.32 -5.75
N ASP A 114 -2.49 -8.95 -6.35
CA ASP A 114 -2.37 -8.65 -7.77
C ASP A 114 -1.51 -9.66 -8.54
N LYS A 115 -1.54 -10.93 -8.09
CA LYS A 115 -0.65 -11.98 -8.60
C LYS A 115 -0.71 -12.16 -10.11
N GLU A 116 -1.91 -12.07 -10.69
CA GLU A 116 -2.11 -12.24 -12.14
C GLU A 116 -1.34 -11.19 -12.94
N LEU A 117 -1.25 -9.96 -12.43
CA LEU A 117 -0.46 -8.91 -13.06
C LEU A 117 1.03 -9.25 -13.00
N PHE A 118 1.54 -9.61 -11.82
CA PHE A 118 2.96 -9.93 -11.61
C PHE A 118 3.40 -11.18 -12.39
N GLU A 119 2.51 -12.17 -12.56
CA GLU A 119 2.76 -13.37 -13.35
C GLU A 119 2.77 -13.10 -14.85
N LYS A 120 1.84 -12.28 -15.36
CA LYS A 120 1.70 -12.01 -16.81
C LYS A 120 2.62 -10.92 -17.33
N ARG A 121 3.12 -10.02 -16.47
CA ARG A 121 3.91 -8.84 -16.87
C ARG A 121 5.33 -8.91 -16.28
N PRO A 122 6.23 -9.74 -16.85
CA PRO A 122 7.60 -9.85 -16.34
C PRO A 122 8.38 -8.52 -16.39
N GLU A 123 7.95 -7.54 -17.19
CA GLU A 123 8.57 -6.21 -17.23
C GLU A 123 8.40 -5.41 -15.93
N ILE A 124 7.42 -5.75 -15.08
CA ILE A 124 7.27 -5.14 -13.75
C ILE A 124 7.99 -5.93 -12.67
N LYS A 125 8.78 -6.96 -13.00
CA LYS A 125 9.58 -7.71 -12.01
C LYS A 125 10.66 -6.88 -11.34
N ASN A 126 11.20 -5.87 -12.04
CA ASN A 126 12.23 -5.00 -11.50
C ASN A 126 11.65 -3.58 -11.45
N PHE A 127 10.88 -3.31 -10.40
CA PHE A 127 10.36 -1.97 -10.15
C PHE A 127 11.14 -1.27 -9.06
N GLU A 128 11.21 0.05 -9.14
CA GLU A 128 11.71 0.88 -8.06
C GLU A 128 10.64 1.01 -6.97
N LEU A 129 11.02 0.82 -5.71
CA LEU A 129 10.13 1.02 -4.57
C LEU A 129 10.43 2.35 -3.90
N SER A 130 9.44 3.23 -3.84
CA SER A 130 9.49 4.47 -3.05
C SER A 130 8.42 4.45 -1.97
N VAL A 131 8.76 4.87 -0.75
CA VAL A 131 7.83 4.94 0.38
C VAL A 131 7.83 6.35 0.93
N HIS A 132 6.66 7.00 0.89
CA HIS A 132 6.40 8.29 1.52
C HIS A 132 5.79 8.08 2.90
N PHE A 133 6.60 8.32 3.93
CA PHE A 133 6.15 8.44 5.31
C PHE A 133 5.54 9.83 5.52
N GLN A 134 4.24 9.99 5.32
CA GLN A 134 3.56 11.28 5.36
C GLN A 134 3.39 11.77 6.79
N SER A 135 3.93 12.94 7.13
CA SER A 135 3.86 13.46 8.50
C SER A 135 3.77 14.97 8.57
N ASN A 136 2.98 15.51 9.50
CA ASN A 136 3.07 16.92 9.87
C ASN A 136 4.35 17.27 10.67
N ARG A 137 5.19 16.29 11.02
CA ARG A 137 6.49 16.50 11.68
C ARG A 137 7.61 16.27 10.67
N LYS A 138 8.35 17.33 10.35
CA LYS A 138 9.50 17.31 9.39
C LYS A 138 10.50 16.17 9.61
N LYS A 139 10.68 15.71 10.85
CA LYS A 139 11.57 14.58 11.16
C LYS A 139 11.12 13.27 10.48
N TYR A 140 9.82 13.05 10.34
CA TYR A 140 9.24 11.81 9.80
C TYR A 140 8.69 11.98 8.39
N ASP A 141 8.43 13.22 7.94
CA ASP A 141 7.95 13.50 6.58
C ASP A 141 9.06 13.29 5.55
N LYS A 142 9.14 12.08 5.00
CA LYS A 142 10.24 11.66 4.13
C LYS A 142 9.75 10.71 3.04
N ILE A 143 10.34 10.87 1.86
CA ILE A 143 10.28 9.87 0.79
C ILE A 143 11.61 9.11 0.81
N GLU A 144 11.54 7.80 0.96
CA GLU A 144 12.70 6.91 0.96
C GLU A 144 12.60 5.95 -0.21
N ASN A 145 13.69 5.85 -0.99
CA ASN A 145 13.81 4.86 -2.05
C ASN A 145 14.41 3.58 -1.45
N PHE A 146 13.69 2.47 -1.60
CA PHE A 146 14.08 1.14 -1.10
C PHE A 146 14.80 0.30 -2.18
N GLY A 147 15.14 0.91 -3.31
CA GLY A 147 15.83 0.28 -4.42
C GLY A 147 14.91 -0.53 -5.33
N ILE A 148 15.54 -1.42 -6.10
CA ILE A 148 14.83 -2.31 -7.03
C ILE A 148 14.31 -3.51 -6.25
N PHE A 149 13.00 -3.68 -6.24
CA PHE A 149 12.34 -4.86 -5.70
C PHE A 149 12.20 -5.93 -6.79
N LYS A 150 12.40 -7.20 -6.41
CA LYS A 150 12.35 -8.38 -7.27
C LYS A 150 11.29 -9.36 -6.81
#